data_AF-A0A1N5WEE1-F1
#
_entry.id   AF-A0A1N5WEE1-F1
#
_cell.length_a   1.000
_cell.length_b   1.000
_cell.length_c   1.000
_cell.angle_alpha   90.00
_cell.angle_beta   90.00
_cell.angle_gamma   90.00
#
_symmetry.space_group_name_H-M   'P 1'
#
loop_
_entity.id
_entity.type
_entity.pdbx_description
1 polymer ?
#
loop_
_entity_poly.entity_id
_entity_poly.type
_entity_poly.pdbx_seq_one_letter_code
_entity_poly.pdbx_strand_id
1 'polypeptide(L)'
;MEAEDLFTEVFPAMALIMIIAGFLDPTFWPMLLQWLVSGKAFLMVLAASAFLIVIVGGVVLIYYAIVALIFIAIFSIFVLAPLYFLYLVLGLTYSVILGAVVGAVILLYLVETRTVRIEQHTITLSVHRKYIVKR
;
A
#
# COMPACT_ATOMS: atom_id res chain seq x y z
N MET A 1 -0.37 13.72 -26.73
CA MET A 1 -0.64 13.48 -25.31
C MET A 1 -1.98 14.08 -25.03
N GLU A 2 -2.93 13.26 -24.59
CA GLU A 2 -4.24 13.76 -24.21
C GLU A 2 -4.11 14.52 -22.89
N ALA A 3 -4.98 15.51 -22.65
CA ALA A 3 -4.89 16.32 -21.43
C ALA A 3 -4.99 15.44 -20.16
N GLU A 4 -5.68 14.31 -20.26
CA GLU A 4 -5.87 13.33 -19.19
C GLU A 4 -4.56 12.65 -18.76
N ASP A 5 -3.70 12.26 -19.70
CA ASP A 5 -2.37 11.68 -19.44
C ASP A 5 -1.46 12.65 -18.66
N LEU A 6 -1.60 13.95 -18.93
CA LEU A 6 -0.77 14.99 -18.35
C LEU A 6 -1.07 15.18 -16.85
N PHE A 7 -2.33 15.05 -16.46
CA PHE A 7 -2.76 15.16 -15.06
C PHE A 7 -2.63 13.85 -14.27
N THR A 8 -2.70 12.71 -14.92
CA THR A 8 -2.67 11.39 -14.26
C THR A 8 -1.27 10.82 -14.11
N GLU A 9 -0.36 11.09 -15.05
CA GLU A 9 0.99 10.51 -15.03
C GLU A 9 2.08 11.56 -14.84
N VAL A 10 2.07 12.61 -15.67
CA VAL A 10 3.17 13.59 -15.71
C VAL A 10 3.17 14.50 -14.48
N PHE A 11 2.00 15.04 -14.11
CA PHE A 11 1.89 15.93 -12.96
C PHE A 11 2.26 15.24 -11.64
N PRO A 12 1.76 14.02 -11.31
CA PRO A 12 2.15 13.32 -10.10
C PRO A 12 3.63 12.91 -10.08
N ALA A 13 4.18 12.46 -11.21
CA ALA A 13 5.60 12.12 -11.31
C ALA A 13 6.49 13.34 -11.08
N MET A 14 6.15 14.49 -11.68
CA MET A 14 6.88 15.73 -11.48
C MET A 14 6.75 16.24 -10.05
N ALA A 15 5.54 16.17 -9.46
CA ALA A 15 5.33 16.50 -8.06
C ALA A 15 6.17 15.63 -7.12
N LEU A 16 6.26 14.32 -7.38
CA LEU A 16 7.11 13.40 -6.63
C LEU A 16 8.59 13.80 -6.71
N ILE A 17 9.10 14.09 -7.91
CA ILE A 17 10.48 14.54 -8.11
C ILE A 17 10.75 15.82 -7.32
N MET A 18 9.83 16.79 -7.36
CA MET A 18 9.97 18.05 -6.64
C MET A 18 9.94 17.85 -5.12
N ILE A 19 9.09 16.98 -4.61
CA ILE A 19 9.05 16.62 -3.19
C ILE A 19 10.38 15.98 -2.78
N ILE A 20 10.87 15.01 -3.56
CA ILE A 20 12.16 14.34 -3.30
C ILE A 20 13.31 15.36 -3.32
N ALA A 21 13.36 16.24 -4.32
CA ALA A 21 14.35 17.30 -4.41
C ALA A 21 14.28 18.25 -3.19
N GLY A 22 13.08 18.58 -2.71
CA GLY A 22 12.89 19.38 -1.51
C GLY A 22 13.43 18.74 -0.22
N PHE A 23 13.49 17.41 -0.14
CA PHE A 23 14.05 16.73 1.03
C PHE A 23 15.53 16.39 0.89
N LEU A 24 16.00 16.07 -0.32
CA LEU A 24 17.34 15.52 -0.55
C LEU A 24 18.35 16.54 -1.09
N ASP A 25 17.90 17.57 -1.82
CA ASP A 25 18.78 18.55 -2.44
C ASP A 25 18.85 19.83 -1.59
N PRO A 26 20.01 20.15 -0.97
CA PRO A 26 20.17 21.35 -0.16
C PRO A 26 20.10 22.64 -0.99
N THR A 27 20.28 22.58 -2.30
CA THR A 27 20.22 23.76 -3.20
C THR A 27 18.81 24.10 -3.65
N PHE A 28 17.86 23.18 -3.49
CA PHE A 28 16.48 23.34 -3.94
C PHE A 28 15.76 24.51 -3.25
N TRP A 29 15.88 24.61 -1.93
CA TRP A 29 15.24 25.70 -1.17
C TRP A 29 15.82 27.09 -1.47
N PRO A 30 17.15 27.29 -1.48
CA PRO A 30 17.74 28.54 -1.96
C PRO A 30 17.28 28.94 -3.35
N MET A 31 17.18 27.98 -4.29
CA MET A 31 16.73 28.24 -5.66
C MET A 31 15.28 28.74 -5.69
N LEU A 32 14.37 28.07 -4.98
CA LEU A 32 12.96 28.50 -4.91
C LEU A 32 12.81 29.89 -4.32
N LEU A 33 13.53 30.18 -3.23
CA LEU A 33 13.51 31.51 -2.60
C LEU A 33 14.07 32.59 -3.53
N GLN A 34 15.15 32.30 -4.25
CA GLN A 34 15.72 33.22 -5.22
C GLN A 34 14.73 33.52 -6.36
N TRP A 35 14.01 32.51 -6.83
CA TRP A 35 12.98 32.67 -7.87
C TRP A 35 11.79 33.48 -7.37
N LEU A 36 11.41 33.31 -6.10
CA LEU A 36 10.35 34.09 -5.45
C LEU A 36 10.69 35.59 -5.36
N VAL A 37 11.96 35.93 -5.12
CA VAL A 37 12.41 37.33 -4.97
C VAL A 37 12.92 37.94 -6.30
N SER A 38 12.92 37.16 -7.39
CA SER A 38 13.52 37.54 -8.68
C SER A 38 12.84 38.72 -9.41
N GLY A 39 11.67 39.18 -8.95
CA GLY A 39 10.89 40.23 -9.62
C GLY A 39 10.21 39.80 -10.92
N LYS A 40 10.45 38.56 -11.40
CA LYS A 40 9.80 38.00 -12.58
C LYS A 40 8.52 37.26 -12.18
N ALA A 41 7.36 37.76 -12.61
CA ALA A 41 6.05 37.18 -12.29
C ALA A 41 5.96 35.68 -12.63
N PHE A 42 6.49 35.26 -13.78
CA PHE A 42 6.49 33.86 -14.20
C PHE A 42 7.25 32.94 -13.21
N LEU A 43 8.46 33.35 -12.80
CA LEU A 43 9.28 32.56 -11.87
C LEU A 43 8.68 32.56 -10.46
N MET A 44 8.08 33.67 -10.05
CA MET A 44 7.36 33.76 -8.77
C MET A 44 6.22 32.76 -8.67
N VAL A 45 5.38 32.68 -9.70
CA VAL A 45 4.24 31.74 -9.72
C VAL A 45 4.73 30.30 -9.70
N LEU A 46 5.75 29.98 -10.50
CA LEU A 46 6.34 28.64 -10.55
C LEU A 46 6.94 28.26 -9.19
N ALA A 47 7.73 29.15 -8.59
CA ALA A 47 8.32 28.92 -7.27
C ALA A 47 7.27 28.78 -6.16
N ALA A 48 6.22 29.60 -6.15
CA ALA A 48 5.14 29.50 -5.18
C ALA A 48 4.36 28.17 -5.30
N SER A 49 4.08 27.73 -6.54
CA SER A 49 3.43 26.44 -6.79
C SER A 49 4.30 25.26 -6.34
N ALA A 50 5.60 25.30 -6.63
CA ALA A 50 6.57 24.32 -6.17
C ALA A 50 6.63 24.24 -4.65
N PHE A 51 6.63 25.40 -3.98
CA PHE A 51 6.65 25.50 -2.54
C PHE A 51 5.43 24.83 -1.90
N LEU A 52 4.23 25.08 -2.45
CA LEU A 52 3.00 24.44 -2.00
C LEU A 52 3.03 22.92 -2.21
N ILE A 53 3.47 22.46 -3.38
CA ILE A 53 3.56 21.02 -3.69
C ILE A 53 4.49 20.31 -2.70
N VAL A 54 5.67 20.87 -2.44
CA VAL A 54 6.66 20.25 -1.54
C VAL A 54 6.17 20.24 -0.09
N ILE A 55 5.54 21.32 0.38
CA ILE A 55 5.00 21.38 1.75
C ILE A 55 3.84 20.42 1.93
N VAL A 56 2.81 20.51 1.08
CA VAL A 56 1.61 19.68 1.20
C VAL A 56 1.97 18.21 0.97
N GLY A 57 2.72 17.92 -0.09
CA GLY A 57 3.20 16.57 -0.38
C GLY A 57 4.08 16.01 0.72
N GLY A 58 4.97 16.83 1.30
CA GLY A 58 5.81 16.46 2.43
C GLY A 58 5.00 16.12 3.68
N VAL A 59 3.99 16.93 4.03
CA VAL A 59 3.10 16.64 5.17
C VAL A 59 2.34 15.33 4.96
N VAL A 60 1.84 15.09 3.75
CA VAL A 60 1.15 13.84 3.39
C VAL A 60 2.09 12.64 3.51
N LEU A 61 3.32 12.74 3.00
CA LEU A 61 4.32 11.67 3.14
C LEU A 61 4.67 11.38 4.60
N ILE A 62 4.85 12.42 5.42
CA ILE A 62 5.14 12.26 6.85
C ILE A 62 3.97 11.57 7.55
N TYR A 63 2.73 11.97 7.25
CA TYR A 63 1.54 11.32 7.80
C TYR A 63 1.50 9.83 7.45
N TYR A 64 1.67 9.47 6.18
CA TYR A 64 1.69 8.07 5.76
C TYR A 64 2.87 7.29 6.34
N ALA A 65 4.04 7.92 6.48
CA ALA A 65 5.20 7.31 7.12
C ALA A 65 4.92 6.98 8.61
N ILE A 66 4.25 7.88 9.34
CA ILE A 66 3.84 7.64 10.73
C ILE A 66 2.83 6.49 10.80
N VAL A 67 1.82 6.49 9.94
CA VAL A 67 0.81 5.41 9.90
C VAL A 67 1.47 4.07 9.59
N ALA A 68 2.38 4.03 8.61
CA ALA A 68 3.14 2.84 8.26
C ALA A 68 4.02 2.37 9.43
N LEU A 69 4.67 3.29 10.15
CA LEU A 69 5.49 2.95 11.31
C LEU A 69 4.64 2.35 12.44
N ILE A 70 3.49 2.94 12.74
CA ILE A 70 2.54 2.40 13.73
C ILE A 70 2.08 0.99 13.31
N PHE A 71 1.73 0.82 12.04
CA PHE A 71 1.33 -0.49 11.53
C PHE A 71 2.44 -1.53 11.67
N ILE A 72 3.69 -1.17 11.30
CA ILE A 72 4.86 -2.05 11.46
C ILE A 72 5.09 -2.37 12.95
N ALA A 73 4.94 -1.41 13.85
CA ALA A 73 5.09 -1.64 15.29
C ALA A 73 4.03 -2.62 15.82
N ILE A 74 2.76 -2.43 15.46
CA ILE A 74 1.66 -3.34 15.83
C ILE A 74 1.94 -4.73 15.25
N PHE A 75 2.22 -4.83 13.95
CA PHE A 75 2.53 -6.10 13.30
C PHE A 75 3.73 -6.80 13.94
N SER A 76 4.75 -6.04 14.33
CA SER A 76 5.92 -6.59 15.03
C SER A 76 5.56 -7.19 16.38
N ILE A 77 4.72 -6.52 17.17
CA ILE A 77 4.30 -7.00 18.49
C ILE A 77 3.39 -8.23 18.40
N PHE A 78 2.44 -8.23 17.48
CA PHE A 78 1.42 -9.31 17.41
C PHE A 78 1.84 -10.49 16.55
N VAL A 79 2.72 -10.29 15.57
CA VAL A 79 3.12 -11.34 14.62
C VAL A 79 4.59 -11.69 14.81
N LEU A 80 5.51 -10.74 14.68
CA LEU A 80 6.94 -11.08 14.75
C LEU A 80 7.37 -11.53 16.15
N ALA A 81 6.92 -10.90 17.23
CA ALA A 81 7.36 -11.26 18.57
C ALA A 81 6.92 -12.69 18.98
N PRO A 82 5.65 -13.11 18.77
CA PRO A 82 5.27 -14.50 18.99
C PRO A 82 6.00 -15.49 18.06
N LEU A 83 6.22 -15.12 16.80
CA LEU A 83 6.95 -15.96 15.85
C LEU A 83 8.42 -16.15 16.28
N TYR A 84 9.05 -15.07 16.74
CA TYR A 84 10.42 -15.08 17.26
C TYR A 84 10.51 -15.86 18.58
N PHE A 85 9.51 -15.75 19.45
CA PHE A 85 9.42 -16.57 20.66
C PHE A 85 9.32 -18.07 20.32
N LEU A 86 8.47 -18.45 19.36
CA LEU A 86 8.40 -19.82 18.87
C LEU A 86 9.74 -20.28 18.30
N TYR A 87 10.43 -19.42 17.52
CA TYR A 87 11.77 -19.71 17.02
C TYR A 87 12.77 -19.98 18.15
N LEU A 88 12.77 -19.17 19.22
CA LEU A 88 13.68 -19.38 20.36
C LEU A 88 13.37 -20.68 21.11
N VAL A 89 12.10 -21.05 21.25
CA VAL A 89 11.68 -22.27 21.97
C VAL A 89 11.92 -23.53 21.15
N LEU A 90 11.63 -23.50 19.85
CA LEU A 90 11.74 -24.66 18.95
C LEU A 90 13.14 -24.79 18.33
N GLY A 91 13.92 -23.71 18.26
CA GLY A 91 15.17 -23.66 17.49
C GLY A 91 14.92 -23.61 15.97
N LEU A 92 15.97 -23.29 15.21
CA LEU A 92 15.89 -23.06 13.75
C LEU A 92 15.32 -24.27 12.99
N THR A 93 15.78 -25.48 13.30
CA THR A 93 15.38 -26.68 12.55
C THR A 93 13.88 -26.95 12.67
N TYR A 94 13.33 -26.92 13.88
CA TYR A 94 11.92 -27.23 14.10
C TYR A 94 10.99 -26.08 13.72
N SER A 95 11.44 -24.82 13.83
CA SER A 95 10.66 -23.67 13.35
C SER A 95 10.53 -23.63 11.83
N VAL A 96 11.57 -24.00 11.08
CA VAL A 96 11.49 -24.15 9.62
C VAL A 96 10.53 -25.27 9.22
N ILE A 97 10.60 -26.43 9.91
CA ILE A 97 9.67 -27.55 9.66
C ILE A 97 8.23 -27.14 9.96
N LEU A 98 7.98 -26.48 11.11
CA LEU A 98 6.67 -25.98 11.48
C LEU A 98 6.12 -25.02 10.42
N GLY A 99 6.95 -24.08 9.96
CA GLY A 99 6.58 -23.15 8.89
C GLY A 99 6.22 -23.85 7.58
N ALA A 100 6.98 -24.89 7.19
CA ALA A 100 6.69 -25.69 6.01
C ALA A 100 5.35 -26.45 6.12
N VAL A 101 5.06 -27.03 7.30
CA VAL A 101 3.80 -27.74 7.56
C VAL A 101 2.61 -26.77 7.51
N VAL A 102 2.70 -25.63 8.20
CA VAL A 102 1.64 -24.60 8.17
C VAL A 102 1.41 -24.10 6.74
N GLY A 103 2.50 -23.85 6.00
CA GLY A 103 2.42 -23.45 4.58
C GLY A 103 1.72 -24.49 3.71
N ALA A 104 2.04 -25.77 3.89
CA ALA A 104 1.38 -26.86 3.17
C ALA A 104 -0.12 -26.93 3.48
N VAL A 105 -0.52 -26.77 4.75
CA VAL A 105 -1.94 -26.73 5.17
C VAL A 105 -2.67 -25.55 4.53
N ILE A 106 -2.07 -24.36 4.52
CA ILE A 106 -2.66 -23.17 3.89
C ILE A 106 -2.84 -23.41 2.39
N LEU A 107 -1.83 -23.95 1.71
CA LEU A 107 -1.92 -24.26 0.28
C LEU A 107 -3.02 -25.27 -0.02
N LEU A 108 -3.13 -26.34 0.78
CA LEU A 108 -4.21 -27.32 0.65
C LEU A 108 -5.57 -26.65 0.85
N TYR A 109 -5.72 -25.82 1.88
CA TYR A 109 -6.95 -25.06 2.12
C TYR A 109 -7.30 -24.12 0.95
N LEU A 110 -6.29 -23.47 0.36
CA LEU A 110 -6.49 -22.54 -0.76
C LEU A 110 -6.86 -23.28 -2.05
N VAL A 111 -6.30 -24.48 -2.29
CA VAL A 111 -6.71 -25.37 -3.37
C VAL A 111 -8.13 -25.88 -3.14
N GLU A 112 -8.46 -26.30 -1.92
CA GLU A 112 -9.80 -26.78 -1.57
C GLU A 112 -10.85 -25.68 -1.78
N THR A 113 -10.60 -24.47 -1.30
CA THR A 113 -11.51 -23.32 -1.51
C THR A 113 -11.60 -22.84 -2.97
N ARG A 114 -10.58 -23.09 -3.81
CA ARG A 114 -10.66 -22.84 -5.27
C ARG A 114 -11.34 -23.97 -6.05
N THR A 115 -11.27 -25.20 -5.56
CA THR A 115 -11.84 -26.40 -6.22
C THR A 115 -13.30 -26.64 -5.84
N VAL A 116 -13.72 -26.17 -4.67
CA VAL A 116 -15.14 -26.12 -4.30
C VAL A 116 -15.78 -24.95 -5.05
N ARG A 117 -16.24 -25.21 -6.28
CA ARG A 117 -17.33 -24.41 -6.87
C ARG A 117 -18.44 -24.43 -5.83
N ILE A 118 -18.74 -23.27 -5.25
CA ILE A 118 -20.00 -23.07 -4.55
C ILE A 118 -21.06 -23.17 -5.64
N GLU A 119 -21.54 -24.38 -5.88
CA GLU A 119 -22.82 -24.59 -6.54
C GLU A 119 -23.84 -23.97 -5.60
N GLN A 120 -24.09 -22.67 -5.78
CA GLN A 120 -25.30 -22.05 -5.25
C GLN A 120 -26.46 -22.73 -5.97
N HIS A 121 -26.89 -23.88 -5.44
CA HIS A 121 -28.24 -24.35 -5.65
C HIS A 121 -29.15 -23.34 -4.95
N THR A 122 -29.48 -22.29 -5.67
CA THR A 122 -30.60 -21.41 -5.35
C THR A 122 -31.85 -22.26 -5.48
N ILE A 123 -32.22 -22.95 -4.41
CA ILE A 123 -33.54 -23.59 -4.29
C ILE A 123 -34.54 -22.44 -4.24
N THR A 124 -34.98 -21.97 -5.40
CA THR A 124 -36.18 -21.16 -5.51
C THR A 124 -37.36 -22.08 -5.24
N LEU A 125 -37.77 -22.11 -3.96
CA LEU A 125 -39.02 -22.72 -3.53
C LEU A 125 -40.18 -21.95 -4.19
N SER A 126 -40.50 -22.30 -5.43
CA SER A 126 -41.83 -22.02 -5.97
C SER A 126 -42.82 -22.90 -5.21
N VAL A 127 -43.80 -22.26 -4.58
CA VAL A 127 -44.70 -22.80 -3.55
C VAL A 127 -45.66 -23.89 -4.07
N HIS A 128 -45.47 -24.45 -5.26
CA HIS A 128 -46.48 -25.28 -5.89
C HIS A 128 -46.05 -26.65 -6.46
N ARG A 129 -44.78 -27.05 -6.40
CA ARG A 129 -44.43 -28.43 -6.83
C ARG A 129 -43.22 -29.02 -6.12
N LYS A 130 -43.47 -30.13 -5.44
CA LYS A 130 -42.49 -30.99 -4.77
C LYS A 130 -41.82 -31.86 -5.84
N TYR A 131 -40.52 -31.65 -6.09
CA TYR A 131 -39.72 -32.62 -6.82
C TYR A 131 -38.61 -33.14 -5.91
N ILE A 132 -38.72 -34.41 -5.56
CA ILE A 132 -37.66 -35.20 -4.92
C ILE A 132 -36.80 -35.70 -6.06
N VAL A 133 -35.54 -35.26 -6.15
CA VAL A 133 -34.55 -35.92 -7.01
C VAL A 133 -33.53 -36.59 -6.11
N LYS A 134 -33.60 -37.93 -6.09
CA LYS A 134 -32.57 -38.83 -5.57
C LYS A 134 -31.76 -39.32 -6.78
N ARG A 135 -30.49 -38.93 -6.88
CA ARG A 135 -29.34 -39.83 -6.83
C ARG A 135 -28.04 -39.03 -6.88
#